data_AF-A0A942Q4C9-F1
#
_entry.id   AF-A0A942Q4C9-F1
#
_cell.length_a   1.000
_cell.length_b   1.000
_cell.length_c   1.000
_cell.angle_alpha   90.00
_cell.angle_beta   90.00
_cell.angle_gamma   90.00
#
_symmetry.space_group_name_H-M   'P 1'
#
loop_
_entity.id
_entity.type
_entity.pdbx_description
1 polymer ?
#
loop_
_entity_poly.entity_id
_entity_poly.type
_entity_poly.pdbx_seq_one_letter_code
_entity_poly.pdbx_strand_id
1 'polypeptide(L)'
;MGIRSLPRHVPNRIDGSGAPSLPIIKQIATEGRKYGMGLVFISQRPSRIDATVLSQANSFLVLRIVNPNDQRYIRDVVETMGEDEAMTLPNLNTGEALLSGLFTRIPVMVRVEKSRSEGKHEEDDFLAEAAQAEQPQMAAEEGAGWKSS
;
A
#
# COMPACT_ATOMS: atom_id res chain seq x y z
N MET A 1 5.14 -8.88 -26.92
CA MET A 1 5.68 -7.52 -26.72
C MET A 1 5.79 -7.31 -25.21
N GLY A 2 6.99 -7.50 -24.65
CA GLY A 2 7.19 -7.56 -23.20
C GLY A 2 7.20 -6.16 -22.58
N ILE A 3 6.37 -5.94 -21.57
CA ILE A 3 6.42 -4.74 -20.74
C ILE A 3 7.72 -4.82 -19.94
N ARG A 4 8.72 -4.05 -20.36
CA ARG A 4 10.00 -3.94 -19.68
C ARG A 4 9.75 -3.19 -18.36
N SER A 5 9.94 -3.85 -17.21
CA SER A 5 9.78 -3.20 -15.92
C SER A 5 10.83 -2.08 -15.79
N LEU A 6 10.37 -0.83 -15.70
CA LEU A 6 11.23 0.28 -15.33
C LEU A 6 11.74 0.08 -13.90
N PRO A 7 12.95 0.56 -13.56
CA PRO A 7 13.41 0.59 -12.18
C PRO A 7 12.37 1.29 -11.31
N ARG A 8 11.84 0.55 -10.33
CA ARG A 8 10.73 0.91 -9.47
C ARG A 8 11.19 1.99 -8.49
N HIS A 9 11.26 3.24 -8.94
CA HIS A 9 11.57 4.39 -8.09
C HIS A 9 10.29 4.82 -7.34
N VAL A 10 9.82 3.97 -6.44
CA VAL A 10 8.77 4.31 -5.48
C VAL A 10 9.47 4.84 -4.25
N PRO A 11 9.40 6.16 -3.95
CA PRO A 11 10.01 6.68 -2.75
C PRO A 11 9.40 5.99 -1.52
N ASN A 12 10.24 5.45 -0.64
CA ASN A 12 9.85 4.80 0.62
C ASN A 12 9.12 5.77 1.60
N ARG A 13 9.17 7.07 1.28
CA ARG A 13 8.56 8.16 2.03
C ARG A 13 8.10 9.24 1.06
N ILE A 14 6.80 9.55 1.08
CA ILE A 14 6.24 10.79 0.52
C ILE A 14 5.93 11.73 1.69
N ASP A 15 6.77 11.74 2.73
CA ASP A 15 6.71 12.77 3.77
C ASP A 15 7.77 13.84 3.49
N GLY A 16 7.64 14.99 4.14
CA GLY A 16 8.45 16.20 3.91
C GLY A 16 9.98 16.05 4.06
N SER A 17 10.52 14.85 4.19
CA SER A 17 11.96 14.57 4.09
C SER A 17 12.42 14.49 2.63
N GLY A 18 12.54 15.65 1.96
CA GLY A 18 13.46 15.85 0.82
C GLY A 18 13.41 14.87 -0.35
N ALA A 19 12.34 14.10 -0.54
CA ALA A 19 12.25 13.15 -1.64
C ALA A 19 12.35 13.93 -2.97
N PRO A 20 13.31 13.63 -3.86
CA PRO A 20 13.51 14.39 -5.09
C PRO A 20 12.28 14.43 -6.00
N SER A 21 11.41 13.43 -5.88
CA SER A 21 10.17 13.30 -6.62
C SER A 21 9.00 14.10 -6.03
N LEU A 22 9.07 14.55 -4.77
CA LEU A 22 7.94 15.24 -4.11
C LEU A 22 7.51 16.53 -4.82
N PRO A 23 8.42 17.43 -5.28
CA PRO A 23 8.01 18.62 -6.03
C PRO A 23 7.28 18.27 -7.32
N ILE A 24 7.73 17.24 -8.03
CA ILE A 24 7.12 16.76 -9.28
C ILE A 24 5.73 16.17 -8.99
N ILE A 25 5.61 15.35 -7.95
CA ILE A 25 4.33 14.77 -7.52
C ILE A 25 3.34 15.87 -7.15
N LYS A 26 3.78 16.90 -6.40
CA LYS A 26 2.95 18.06 -6.06
C LYS A 26 2.50 18.79 -7.33
N GLN A 27 3.40 19.02 -8.28
CA GLN A 27 3.06 19.65 -9.54
C GLN A 27 2.02 18.84 -10.33
N ILE A 28 2.18 17.53 -10.44
CA ILE A 28 1.19 16.67 -11.13
C ILE A 28 -0.13 16.65 -10.35
N ALA A 29 -0.12 16.62 -9.02
CA ALA A 29 -1.34 16.66 -8.22
C ALA A 29 -2.14 17.96 -8.44
N THR A 30 -1.46 19.11 -8.55
CA THR A 30 -2.12 20.41 -8.74
C THR A 30 -2.49 20.70 -10.20
N GLU A 31 -1.64 20.30 -11.15
CA GLU A 31 -1.79 20.68 -12.56
C GLU A 31 -2.19 19.55 -13.49
N GLY A 32 -2.10 18.29 -13.04
CA GLY A 32 -2.32 17.11 -13.89
C GLY A 32 -3.66 17.12 -14.60
N ARG A 33 -4.71 17.64 -13.95
CA ARG A 33 -6.05 17.79 -14.53
C ARG A 33 -6.07 18.68 -15.79
N LYS A 34 -5.20 19.69 -15.88
CA LYS A 34 -5.07 20.54 -17.08
C LYS A 34 -4.60 19.75 -18.30
N TYR A 35 -3.85 18.67 -18.07
CA TYR A 35 -3.21 17.85 -19.10
C TYR A 35 -3.82 16.45 -19.23
N GLY A 36 -4.96 16.20 -18.57
CA GLY A 36 -5.59 14.87 -18.56
C GLY A 36 -4.79 13.78 -17.84
N MET A 37 -3.85 14.16 -16.97
CA MET A 37 -3.07 13.22 -16.16
C MET A 37 -3.73 13.00 -14.80
N GLY A 38 -3.72 11.74 -14.35
CA GLY A 38 -4.20 11.33 -13.03
C GLY A 38 -3.11 10.66 -12.21
N LEU A 39 -3.22 10.75 -10.89
CA LEU A 39 -2.36 10.04 -9.95
C LEU A 39 -3.22 9.13 -9.07
N VAL A 40 -2.64 7.99 -8.71
CA VAL A 40 -3.20 7.08 -7.70
C VAL A 40 -2.13 6.85 -6.65
N PHE A 41 -2.46 7.18 -5.41
CA PHE A 41 -1.61 6.92 -4.25
C PHE A 41 -2.11 5.67 -3.53
N ILE A 42 -1.19 4.75 -3.24
CA ILE A 42 -1.45 3.54 -2.47
C ILE A 42 -0.48 3.54 -1.29
N SER A 43 -1.00 3.53 -0.06
CA SER A 43 -0.20 3.52 1.16
C SER A 43 -0.91 2.78 2.27
N GLN A 44 -0.13 2.07 3.10
CA GLN A 44 -0.61 1.48 4.35
C GLN A 44 -0.65 2.49 5.50
N ARG A 45 0.09 3.61 5.38
CA ARG A 45 0.16 4.67 6.38
C ARG A 45 -0.13 6.01 5.70
N PRO A 46 -1.40 6.40 5.58
CA PRO A 46 -1.80 7.64 4.92
C PRO A 46 -1.15 8.87 5.57
N SER A 47 -0.95 8.88 6.89
CA SER A 47 -0.29 9.98 7.62
C SER A 47 1.16 10.27 7.21
N ARG A 48 1.79 9.37 6.43
CA ARG A 48 3.14 9.56 5.87
C ARG A 48 3.14 10.17 4.48
N ILE A 49 1.96 10.45 3.91
CA ILE A 49 1.83 11.18 2.66
C ILE A 49 1.80 12.68 3.00
N ASP A 50 2.40 13.50 2.16
CA ASP A 50 2.33 14.95 2.28
C ASP A 50 0.87 15.41 2.19
N ALA A 51 0.42 16.16 3.20
CA ALA A 51 -0.97 16.63 3.30
C ALA A 51 -1.39 17.45 2.07
N THR A 52 -0.48 18.25 1.50
CA THR A 52 -0.77 19.02 0.29
C THR A 52 -1.15 18.10 -0.86
N VAL A 53 -0.40 17.00 -1.03
CA VAL A 53 -0.64 16.04 -2.12
C VAL A 53 -1.96 15.31 -1.90
N LEU A 54 -2.21 14.84 -0.67
CA LEU A 54 -3.41 14.07 -0.38
C LEU A 54 -4.68 14.95 -0.41
N SER A 55 -4.61 16.23 -0.02
CA SER A 55 -5.71 17.18 -0.15
C SER A 55 -6.04 17.56 -1.59
N GLN A 56 -5.17 17.26 -2.57
CA GLN A 56 -5.54 17.39 -3.99
C GLN A 56 -6.19 16.11 -4.54
N ALA A 57 -6.24 15.02 -3.76
CA ALA A 57 -6.93 13.81 -4.17
C ALA A 57 -8.45 14.03 -4.03
N ASN A 58 -9.18 13.78 -5.11
CA ASN A 58 -10.63 13.97 -5.15
C ASN A 58 -11.41 12.68 -4.94
N SER A 59 -10.74 11.53 -4.79
CA SER A 59 -11.38 10.21 -4.76
C SER A 59 -10.61 9.29 -3.82
N PHE A 60 -11.34 8.64 -2.93
CA PHE A 60 -10.76 7.85 -1.85
C PHE A 60 -11.38 6.46 -1.81
N LEU A 61 -10.51 5.46 -1.71
CA LEU A 61 -10.86 4.09 -1.38
C LEU A 61 -10.05 3.73 -0.14
N VAL A 62 -10.72 3.72 1.01
CA VAL A 62 -10.10 3.57 2.32
C VAL A 62 -10.42 2.18 2.84
N LEU A 63 -9.39 1.32 2.91
CA LEU A 63 -9.50 0.00 3.53
C LEU A 63 -9.42 0.11 5.06
N ARG A 64 -9.48 -1.04 5.75
CA ARG A 64 -9.35 -1.11 7.21
C ARG A 64 -8.12 -0.34 7.73
N ILE A 65 -8.36 0.64 8.61
CA ILE A 65 -7.31 1.39 9.30
C ILE A 65 -7.59 1.36 10.81
N VAL A 66 -6.65 0.76 11.55
CA VAL A 66 -6.76 0.59 13.01
C VAL A 66 -6.04 1.70 13.76
N ASN A 67 -5.03 2.33 13.15
CA ASN A 67 -4.25 3.36 13.81
C ASN A 67 -5.08 4.66 13.95
N PRO A 68 -5.27 5.20 15.17
CA PRO A 68 -6.09 6.37 15.39
C PRO A 68 -5.48 7.65 14.80
N ASN A 69 -4.16 7.73 14.64
CA ASN A 69 -3.52 8.87 13.96
C ASN A 69 -3.82 8.86 12.47
N ASP A 70 -3.78 7.67 11.83
CA ASP A 70 -4.13 7.53 10.41
C ASP A 70 -5.63 7.77 10.17
N GLN A 71 -6.51 7.33 11.08
CA GLN A 71 -7.94 7.62 11.02
C GLN A 71 -8.21 9.14 11.05
N ARG A 72 -7.64 9.84 12.04
CA ARG A 72 -7.76 11.30 12.16
C ARG A 72 -7.22 12.00 10.91
N TYR A 73 -6.05 11.58 10.46
CA TYR A 73 -5.42 12.18 9.27
C TYR A 73 -6.27 12.02 8.01
N ILE A 74 -6.86 10.85 7.77
CA ILE A 74 -7.80 10.67 6.65
C ILE A 74 -9.03 11.54 6.83
N ARG A 75 -9.64 11.53 8.02
CA ARG A 75 -10.81 12.36 8.34
C ARG A 75 -10.56 13.85 8.09
N ASP A 76 -9.36 14.34 8.40
CA ASP A 76 -9.00 15.75 8.18
C ASP A 76 -8.77 16.09 6.70
N VAL A 77 -8.39 15.11 5.88
CA VAL A 77 -8.08 15.31 4.45
C VAL A 77 -9.26 14.99 3.53
N VAL A 78 -10.17 14.09 3.93
CA VAL A 78 -11.31 13.64 3.12
C VAL A 78 -12.55 14.47 3.49
N GLU A 79 -12.85 15.49 2.70
CA GLU A 79 -13.96 16.42 2.95
C GLU A 79 -15.33 15.74 3.11
N THR A 80 -15.57 14.65 2.38
CA THR A 80 -16.83 13.91 2.38
C THR A 80 -16.96 12.90 3.51
N MET A 81 -15.91 12.72 4.33
CA MET A 81 -15.92 11.76 5.45
C MET A 81 -16.25 12.49 6.76
N GLY A 82 -17.32 12.07 7.43
CA GLY A 82 -17.65 12.52 8.77
C GLY A 82 -16.94 11.70 9.85
N GLU A 83 -17.21 12.07 11.09
CA GLU A 83 -16.63 11.40 12.27
C GLU A 83 -17.14 9.95 12.38
N ASP A 84 -18.44 9.74 12.11
CA ASP A 84 -19.07 8.43 12.19
C ASP A 84 -18.43 7.46 11.19
N GLU A 85 -18.19 7.90 9.95
CA GLU A 85 -17.52 7.08 8.94
C GLU A 85 -16.07 6.75 9.35
N ALA A 86 -15.33 7.72 9.88
CA ALA A 86 -13.97 7.49 10.37
C ALA A 86 -13.93 6.44 11.49
N MET A 87 -14.90 6.46 12.41
CA MET A 87 -15.03 5.46 13.48
C MET A 87 -15.39 4.06 12.98
N THR A 88 -15.90 3.92 11.75
CA THR A 88 -16.15 2.60 11.14
C THR A 88 -14.91 1.98 10.49
N LEU A 89 -13.88 2.76 10.17
CA LEU A 89 -12.67 2.26 9.48
C LEU A 89 -11.97 1.09 10.18
N PRO A 90 -11.90 1.01 11.53
CA PRO A 90 -11.31 -0.15 12.22
C PRO A 90 -12.13 -1.42 12.09
N ASN A 91 -13.45 -1.29 11.86
CA ASN A 91 -14.40 -2.40 11.84
C ASN A 91 -14.52 -3.06 10.46
N LEU A 92 -13.92 -2.47 9.43
CA LEU A 92 -13.91 -3.04 8.08
C LEU A 92 -13.19 -4.39 8.08
N ASN A 93 -13.77 -5.39 7.43
CA ASN A 93 -13.11 -6.68 7.22
C ASN A 93 -12.11 -6.61 6.04
N THR A 94 -11.28 -7.66 5.90
CA THR A 94 -10.42 -7.81 4.74
C THR A 94 -11.27 -7.86 3.46
N GLY A 95 -10.98 -6.97 2.52
CA GLY A 95 -11.75 -6.81 1.28
C GLY A 95 -12.95 -5.86 1.41
N GLU A 96 -13.20 -5.25 2.56
CA GLU A 96 -14.15 -4.14 2.70
C GLU A 96 -13.41 -2.80 2.66
N ALA A 97 -14.06 -1.80 2.05
CA ALA A 97 -13.52 -0.47 1.92
C ALA A 97 -14.63 0.58 2.01
N LEU A 98 -14.30 1.77 2.49
CA LEU A 98 -15.12 2.95 2.35
C LEU A 98 -14.71 3.69 1.06
N LEU A 99 -15.69 3.95 0.21
CA LEU A 99 -15.55 4.69 -1.03
C LEU A 99 -16.11 6.10 -0.86
N SER A 100 -15.36 7.11 -1.29
CA SER A 100 -15.72 8.52 -1.07
C SER A 100 -15.14 9.46 -2.16
N GLY A 101 -15.60 10.71 -2.19
CA GLY A 101 -15.20 11.72 -3.17
C GLY A 101 -15.90 11.56 -4.51
N LEU A 102 -15.21 11.79 -5.64
CA LEU A 102 -15.83 11.73 -6.98
C LEU A 102 -16.41 10.36 -7.38
N PHE A 103 -16.06 9.29 -6.66
CA PHE A 103 -16.68 8.00 -6.85
C PHE A 103 -18.16 8.01 -6.46
N THR A 104 -18.52 8.69 -5.37
CA THR A 104 -19.88 8.66 -4.79
C THR A 104 -20.24 9.96 -4.08
N ARG A 105 -21.49 10.39 -4.19
CA ARG A 105 -21.95 11.65 -3.55
C ARG A 105 -21.93 11.61 -2.03
N ILE A 106 -22.08 10.42 -1.45
CA ILE A 106 -21.97 10.15 -0.03
C ILE A 106 -20.95 9.01 0.16
N PRO A 107 -20.27 8.92 1.30
CA PRO A 107 -19.46 7.75 1.61
C PRO A 107 -20.28 6.47 1.55
N VAL A 108 -19.78 5.44 0.88
CA VAL A 108 -20.44 4.14 0.81
C VAL A 108 -19.47 3.03 1.17
N MET A 109 -19.96 2.02 1.87
CA MET A 109 -19.17 0.82 2.13
C MET A 109 -19.30 -0.16 0.96
N VAL A 110 -18.17 -0.64 0.47
CA VAL A 110 -18.09 -1.56 -0.67
C VAL A 110 -17.26 -2.77 -0.31
N ARG A 111 -17.53 -3.89 -0.99
CA ARG A 111 -16.69 -5.09 -0.94
C ARG A 111 -15.88 -5.17 -2.22
N VAL A 112 -14.56 -5.13 -2.08
CA VAL A 112 -13.60 -5.29 -3.17
C VAL A 112 -13.47 -6.77 -3.49
N GLU A 113 -13.71 -7.14 -4.74
CA GLU A 113 -13.52 -8.52 -5.20
C GLU A 113 -12.03 -8.90 -5.17
N LYS A 114 -11.76 -10.18 -4.92
CA LYS A 114 -10.40 -10.71 -5.03
C LYS A 114 -9.92 -10.57 -6.46
N SER A 115 -8.65 -10.16 -6.63
CA SER A 115 -8.05 -10.09 -7.97
C SER A 115 -8.07 -11.47 -8.62
N ARG A 116 -8.46 -11.51 -9.89
CA ARG A 116 -8.42 -12.74 -10.70
C ARG A 116 -6.99 -13.16 -11.06
N SER A 117 -6.05 -12.22 -11.01
CA SER A 117 -4.63 -12.51 -11.13
C SER A 117 -4.05 -12.87 -9.78
N GLU A 118 -3.37 -14.01 -9.69
CA GLU A 118 -2.39 -14.28 -8.64
C GLU A 118 -1.24 -13.29 -8.83
N GLY A 119 -1.29 -12.16 -8.13
CA GLY A 119 -0.13 -11.29 -8.04
C GLY A 119 0.97 -12.06 -7.32
N LYS A 120 2.16 -12.15 -7.90
CA LYS A 120 3.32 -12.65 -7.15
C LYS A 120 3.52 -11.75 -5.94
N HIS A 121 3.26 -12.26 -4.74
CA HIS A 121 3.59 -11.55 -3.51
C HIS A 121 5.09 -11.70 -3.29
N GLU A 122 5.81 -10.59 -3.11
CA GLU A 122 7.26 -10.62 -2.81
C GLU A 122 7.55 -11.43 -1.53
N GLU A 123 6.56 -11.56 -0.64
CA GLU A 123 6.64 -12.37 0.57
C GLU A 123 6.68 -13.88 0.28
N ASP A 124 6.00 -14.35 -0.77
CA ASP A 124 6.01 -15.76 -1.16
C ASP A 124 7.40 -16.17 -1.68
N ASP A 125 8.07 -15.28 -2.41
CA ASP A 125 9.45 -15.49 -2.88
C ASP A 125 10.45 -15.47 -1.70
N PHE A 126 10.29 -14.55 -0.74
CA PHE A 126 11.17 -14.46 0.44
C PHE A 126 11.01 -15.67 1.38
N LEU A 127 9.78 -16.12 1.63
CA LEU A 127 9.53 -17.31 2.45
C LEU A 127 10.01 -18.59 1.76
N ALA A 128 9.86 -18.67 0.43
CA ALA A 128 10.41 -19.78 -0.34
C ALA A 128 11.94 -19.81 -0.31
N GLU A 129 12.59 -18.63 -0.36
CA GLU A 129 14.05 -18.50 -0.25
C GLU A 129 14.56 -18.81 1.16
N ALA A 130 13.88 -18.31 2.21
CA ALA A 130 14.22 -18.60 3.60
C ALA A 130 14.03 -20.08 3.95
N ALA A 131 12.97 -20.73 3.44
CA ALA A 131 12.75 -22.17 3.62
C ALA A 131 13.82 -23.03 2.91
N GLN A 132 14.38 -22.56 1.80
CA GLN A 132 15.51 -23.22 1.12
C GLN A 132 16.83 -23.00 1.85
N ALA A 133 17.01 -21.84 2.50
CA ALA A 133 18.20 -21.53 3.30
C ALA A 133 18.28 -22.32 4.61
N GLU A 134 17.16 -22.82 5.15
CA GLU A 134 17.12 -23.68 6.35
C GLU A 134 17.47 -25.16 6.06
N GLN A 135 17.69 -25.57 4.80
CA GLN A 135 17.96 -26.97 4.41
C GLN A 135 19.40 -27.33 3.96
N PRO A 136 20.50 -26.74 4.49
CA PRO A 136 21.78 -27.43 4.38
C PRO A 136 22.56 -27.42 5.69
N GLN A 137 22.42 -28.48 6.50
CA GLN A 137 23.54 -29.04 7.30
C GLN A 137 23.25 -30.35 8.04
N MET A 138 22.00 -30.80 8.20
CA MET A 138 21.73 -32.06 8.93
C MET A 138 22.05 -33.36 8.15
N ALA A 139 22.37 -33.28 6.85
CA ALA A 139 22.67 -34.47 6.03
C ALA A 139 24.16 -34.84 5.95
N ALA A 140 25.08 -34.08 6.56
CA ALA A 140 26.52 -34.26 6.36
C ALA A 140 27.27 -35.02 7.48
N GLU A 141 26.64 -35.33 8.62
CA GLU A 141 27.35 -35.96 9.77
C GLU A 141 27.02 -37.43 10.05
N GLU A 142 26.13 -38.10 9.31
CA GLU A 142 25.86 -39.54 9.56
C GLU A 142 26.79 -40.51 8.79
N GLY A 143 27.83 -40.01 8.11
CA GLY A 143 28.67 -40.82 7.21
C GLY A 143 30.12 -41.09 7.65
N ALA A 144 30.58 -40.64 8.81
CA ALA A 144 31.99 -40.80 9.21
C ALA A 144 32.17 -41.97 10.20
N GLY A 145 32.62 -43.10 9.64
CA GLY A 145 32.67 -44.41 10.26
C GLY A 145 33.39 -44.54 11.62
N TRP A 146 32.71 -45.23 12.53
CA TRP A 146 33.37 -46.01 13.59
C TRP A 146 33.88 -47.32 12.97
N LYS A 147 35.18 -47.39 12.66
CA LYS A 147 35.87 -48.67 12.46
C LYS A 147 36.52 -49.08 13.77
N SER A 148 36.06 -50.20 14.31
CA SER A 148 36.62 -50.90 15.47
C SER A 148 38.01 -51.48 15.15
N SER A 149 38.99 -51.26 16.04
CA SER A 149 40.06 -52.19 16.41
C SER A 149 40.72 -51.70 17.69
#